data_AF-A0A2A4YEK6-F1
#
_entry.id   AF-A0A2A4YEK6-F1
#
_cell.length_a   1.000
_cell.length_b   1.000
_cell.length_c   1.000
_cell.angle_alpha   90.00
_cell.angle_beta   90.00
_cell.angle_gamma   90.00
#
_symmetry.space_group_name_H-M   'P 1'
#
loop_
_entity.id
_entity.type
_entity.pdbx_description
1 polymer ?
#
loop_
_entity_poly.entity_id
_entity_poly.type
_entity_poly.pdbx_seq_one_letter_code
_entity_poly.pdbx_strand_id
1 'polypeptide(L)'
;MIPASKDAKSPKFNTTTCQLIEKSFTNKGGKITEYKELYLRCSIQDYYIKICEGNVSVEKLKPYINKGIEVEMEIKDGIWDHCDKNPAYTQSRTGTYIIIKKIIE
;
A
#
# COMPACT_ATOMS: atom_id res chain seq x y z
N MET A 1 7.89 -35.72 -25.05
CA MET A 1 6.76 -35.05 -24.36
C MET A 1 7.29 -34.58 -23.02
N ILE A 2 7.48 -33.27 -22.84
CA ILE A 2 7.98 -32.67 -21.60
C ILE A 2 6.76 -32.00 -20.95
N PRO A 3 6.30 -32.42 -19.75
CA PRO A 3 5.22 -31.71 -19.08
C PRO A 3 5.76 -30.40 -18.50
N ALA A 4 4.96 -29.35 -18.70
CA ALA A 4 5.21 -27.99 -18.30
C ALA A 4 5.42 -27.85 -16.78
N SER A 5 6.53 -27.22 -16.41
CA SER A 5 6.76 -26.68 -15.08
C SER A 5 5.68 -25.64 -14.77
N LYS A 6 4.76 -25.98 -13.86
CA LYS A 6 3.90 -24.99 -13.20
C LYS A 6 4.77 -24.25 -12.19
N ASP A 7 5.44 -23.19 -12.63
CA ASP A 7 5.96 -22.17 -11.74
C ASP A 7 4.78 -21.47 -11.06
N ALA A 8 4.34 -22.03 -9.94
CA ALA A 8 3.60 -21.28 -8.94
C ALA A 8 4.56 -20.21 -8.42
N LYS A 9 4.52 -19.03 -9.04
CA LYS A 9 5.32 -17.87 -8.65
C LYS A 9 4.91 -17.50 -7.22
N SER A 10 5.63 -17.99 -6.23
CA SER A 10 5.46 -17.58 -4.84
C SER A 10 5.53 -16.06 -4.80
N PRO A 11 4.58 -15.36 -4.15
CA PRO A 11 4.68 -13.92 -3.95
C PRO A 11 6.05 -13.62 -3.30
N LYS A 12 6.88 -12.84 -3.98
CA LYS A 12 8.17 -12.40 -3.43
C LYS A 12 7.87 -11.35 -2.38
N PHE A 13 7.84 -11.78 -1.13
CA PHE A 13 7.74 -10.87 0.01
C PHE A 13 9.11 -10.27 0.25
N ASN A 14 9.18 -8.94 0.22
CA ASN A 14 10.39 -8.22 0.60
C ASN A 14 10.14 -7.61 1.98
N THR A 15 11.04 -7.89 2.92
CA THR A 15 11.11 -7.13 4.16
C THR A 15 11.83 -5.82 3.89
N THR A 16 11.30 -4.72 4.40
CA THR A 16 11.93 -3.41 4.28
C THR A 16 11.66 -2.57 5.50
N THR A 17 12.62 -1.72 5.85
CA THR A 17 12.44 -0.68 6.87
C THR A 17 12.13 0.63 6.18
N CYS A 18 10.94 1.18 6.43
CA CYS A 18 10.50 2.46 5.87
C CYS A 18 9.73 3.27 6.92
N GLN A 19 9.62 4.58 6.74
CA GLN A 19 8.83 5.41 7.63
C GLN A 19 7.36 5.38 7.22
N LEU A 20 6.46 5.06 8.16
CA LEU A 20 5.03 5.19 7.91
C LEU A 20 4.62 6.65 8.04
N ILE A 21 3.96 7.18 7.01
CA ILE A 21 3.48 8.57 6.98
C ILE A 21 2.02 8.63 6.55
N GLU A 22 1.37 9.73 6.91
CA GLU A 22 0.03 10.08 6.43
C GLU A 22 0.10 11.27 5.47
N LYS A 23 -0.72 11.26 4.42
CA LYS A 23 -0.90 12.39 3.50
C LYS A 23 -2.37 12.70 3.33
N SER A 24 -2.71 13.98 3.23
CA SER A 24 -4.07 14.41 2.95
C SER A 24 -4.50 13.97 1.55
N PHE A 25 -5.69 13.40 1.44
CA PHE A 25 -6.27 13.05 0.15
C PHE A 25 -6.89 14.27 -0.51
N THR A 26 -6.47 14.51 -1.76
CA THR A 26 -7.11 15.50 -2.64
C THR A 26 -7.97 14.75 -3.65
N ASN A 27 -9.27 15.06 -3.68
CA ASN A 27 -10.18 14.39 -4.61
C ASN A 27 -10.01 14.91 -6.06
N LYS A 28 -10.70 14.28 -7.02
CA LYS A 28 -10.65 14.68 -8.45
C LYS A 28 -11.09 16.13 -8.71
N GLY A 29 -11.78 16.76 -7.76
CA GLY A 29 -12.19 18.17 -7.82
C GLY A 29 -11.20 19.13 -7.19
N GLY A 30 -9.99 18.69 -6.82
CA GLY A 30 -8.96 19.53 -6.20
C GLY A 30 -9.24 19.90 -4.74
N LYS A 31 -10.26 19.30 -4.11
CA LYS A 31 -10.60 19.59 -2.70
C LYS A 31 -9.81 18.65 -1.80
N ILE A 32 -9.10 19.24 -0.83
CA ILE A 32 -8.52 18.52 0.30
C ILE A 32 -9.67 17.97 1.14
N THR A 33 -9.64 16.68 1.41
CA THR A 33 -10.65 16.01 2.23
C THR A 33 -10.08 15.73 3.62
N GLU A 34 -10.95 15.42 4.58
CA GLU A 34 -10.54 14.91 5.90
C GLU A 34 -9.99 13.47 5.83
N TYR A 35 -10.19 12.79 4.70
CA TYR A 35 -9.62 11.47 4.45
C TYR A 35 -8.11 11.59 4.30
N LYS A 36 -7.40 10.71 5.02
CA LYS A 36 -5.95 10.64 4.98
C LYS A 36 -5.51 9.27 4.51
N GLU A 37 -4.44 9.29 3.75
CA GLU A 37 -3.87 8.12 3.12
C GLU A 37 -2.55 7.77 3.75
N LEU A 38 -2.31 6.47 3.87
CA LEU A 38 -1.06 5.96 4.41
C LEU A 38 -0.08 5.66 3.28
N TYR A 39 1.17 6.08 3.50
CA TYR A 39 2.29 5.79 2.62
C TYR A 39 3.46 5.21 3.42
N LEU A 40 4.27 4.35 2.80
CA LEU A 40 5.62 4.06 3.28
C LEU A 40 6.62 4.93 2.54
N ARG A 41 7.26 5.82 3.30
CA ARG A 41 8.42 6.59 2.85
C ARG A 41 9.67 5.74 2.99
N CYS A 42 10.13 5.24 1.86
CA CYS A 42 11.41 4.55 1.75
C CYS A 42 12.45 5.51 1.16
N SER A 43 13.74 5.17 1.18
CA SER A 43 14.84 6.07 0.78
C SER A 43 14.73 6.68 -0.63
N ILE A 44 14.01 6.02 -1.54
CA ILE A 44 13.91 6.42 -2.96
C ILE A 44 12.59 7.15 -3.24
N GLN A 45 11.48 6.68 -2.68
CA GLN A 45 10.15 7.23 -2.94
C GLN A 45 9.13 6.85 -1.85
N ASP A 46 8.00 7.55 -1.86
CA ASP A 46 6.83 7.26 -1.03
C ASP A 46 5.90 6.29 -1.77
N TYR A 47 5.68 5.10 -1.22
CA TYR A 47 4.76 4.10 -1.77
C TYR A 47 3.39 4.22 -1.13
N TYR A 48 2.34 4.30 -1.95
CA TYR A 48 0.95 4.26 -1.48
C TYR A 48 0.62 2.87 -0.92
N ILE A 49 0.03 2.81 0.28
CA ILE A 49 -0.39 1.55 0.91
C ILE A 49 -1.85 1.28 0.57
N LYS A 50 -2.10 0.21 -0.18
CA LYS A 50 -3.44 -0.27 -0.51
C LYS A 50 -3.97 -1.20 0.60
N ILE A 51 -4.50 -0.61 1.67
CA ILE A 51 -4.86 -1.28 2.93
C ILE A 51 -5.85 -2.44 2.76
N CYS A 52 -6.86 -2.26 1.92
CA CYS A 52 -7.89 -3.24 1.60
C CYS A 52 -7.39 -4.59 1.03
N GLU A 53 -6.25 -4.60 0.36
CA GLU A 53 -5.63 -5.83 -0.16
C GLU A 53 -4.59 -6.39 0.81
N GLY A 54 -4.29 -5.64 1.88
CA GLY A 54 -3.39 -6.00 2.95
C GLY A 54 -4.04 -6.83 4.03
N ASN A 55 -3.19 -7.38 4.89
CA ASN A 55 -3.62 -8.13 6.07
C ASN A 55 -3.56 -7.28 7.36
N VAL A 56 -3.17 -6.01 7.21
CA VAL A 56 -2.98 -5.06 8.30
C VAL A 56 -3.97 -3.91 8.13
N SER A 57 -4.78 -3.65 9.16
CA SER A 57 -5.74 -2.55 9.18
C SER A 57 -5.07 -1.21 9.49
N VAL A 58 -5.73 -0.12 9.09
CA VAL A 58 -5.31 1.26 9.42
C VAL A 58 -5.09 1.42 10.92
N GLU A 59 -5.94 0.83 11.76
CA GLU A 59 -5.85 0.91 13.22
C GLU A 59 -4.56 0.32 13.78
N LYS A 60 -4.06 -0.76 13.18
CA LYS A 60 -2.77 -1.35 13.55
C LYS A 60 -1.58 -0.48 13.11
N LEU A 61 -1.74 0.30 12.04
CA LEU A 61 -0.69 1.18 11.51
C LEU A 61 -0.65 2.55 12.21
N LYS A 62 -1.78 3.06 12.69
CA LYS A 62 -1.89 4.35 13.42
C LYS A 62 -0.80 4.58 14.48
N PRO A 63 -0.48 3.64 15.40
CA PRO A 63 0.54 3.88 16.43
C PRO A 63 1.97 4.01 15.89
N TYR A 64 2.18 3.69 14.62
CA TYR A 64 3.47 3.76 13.92
C TYR A 64 3.59 4.97 13.00
N ILE A 65 2.57 5.83 12.92
CA ILE A 65 2.64 7.04 12.09
C ILE A 65 3.82 7.90 12.54
N ASN A 66 4.59 8.39 11.57
CA ASN A 66 5.86 9.11 11.70
C ASN A 66 7.03 8.28 12.28
N LYS A 67 6.87 6.97 12.49
CA LYS A 67 7.94 6.07 12.94
C LYS A 67 8.50 5.25 11.78
N GLY A 68 9.77 4.87 11.90
CA GLY A 68 10.35 3.82 11.07
C GLY A 68 9.81 2.48 11.52
N ILE A 69 9.27 1.70 10.58
CA ILE A 69 8.81 0.33 10.81
C ILE A 69 9.42 -0.61 9.79
N GLU A 70 9.74 -1.80 10.26
CA GLU A 70 10.03 -2.95 9.41
C GLU A 70 8.73 -3.65 9.06
N VAL A 71 8.48 -3.84 7.76
CA VAL A 71 7.29 -4.51 7.26
C VAL A 71 7.65 -5.57 6.25
N GLU A 72 6.84 -6.62 6.23
CA GLU A 72 6.75 -7.54 5.10
C GLU A 72 5.70 -6.99 4.13
N MET A 73 6.15 -6.59 2.94
CA MET A 73 5.28 -6.01 1.93
C MET A 73 5.47 -6.63 0.55
N GLU A 74 4.42 -6.50 -0.25
CA GLU A 74 4.41 -6.88 -1.66
C GLU A 74 4.21 -5.61 -2.49
N ILE A 75 5.11 -5.39 -3.46
CA ILE A 75 4.99 -4.30 -4.42
C ILE A 75 4.16 -4.81 -5.61
N LYS A 76 3.14 -4.06 -5.99
CA LYS A 76 2.28 -4.37 -7.14
C LYS A 76 2.08 -3.13 -8.00
N ASP A 77 1.86 -3.36 -9.28
CA ASP A 77 1.39 -2.32 -10.20
C ASP A 77 -0.11 -2.47 -10.42
N GLY A 78 -0.80 -1.34 -10.35
CA GLY A 78 -2.25 -1.28 -10.50
C GLY A 78 -2.67 -0.11 -11.34
N ILE A 79 -3.85 -0.23 -11.92
CA ILE A 79 -4.54 0.83 -12.67
C ILE A 79 -5.68 1.46 -11.86
N TRP A 80 -6.06 0.84 -10.73
CA TRP A 80 -7.28 1.20 -10.01
C TRP A 80 -7.15 1.05 -8.49
N ASP A 81 -7.55 2.11 -7.78
CA ASP A 81 -7.73 2.14 -6.33
C ASP A 81 -9.22 1.93 -5.99
N HIS A 82 -9.69 0.69 -6.13
CA HIS A 82 -11.11 0.35 -5.94
C HIS A 82 -11.33 -0.35 -4.60
N CYS A 83 -10.98 0.34 -3.53
CA CYS A 83 -11.08 -0.20 -2.17
C CYS A 83 -12.08 0.53 -1.30
N ASP A 84 -12.31 1.80 -1.60
CA ASP A 84 -13.30 2.60 -0.90
C ASP A 84 -14.69 2.34 -1.49
N LYS A 85 -15.63 1.98 -0.61
CA LYS A 85 -17.06 1.88 -0.98
C LYS A 85 -17.63 3.25 -1.38
N ASN A 86 -16.95 4.33 -1.00
CA ASN A 86 -17.33 5.68 -1.40
C ASN A 86 -16.61 6.06 -2.70
N PRO A 87 -17.35 6.24 -3.82
CA PRO A 87 -16.76 6.63 -5.10
C PRO A 87 -16.06 8.00 -5.05
N ALA A 88 -16.35 8.84 -4.06
CA ALA A 88 -15.65 10.12 -3.85
C ALA A 88 -14.17 9.95 -3.47
N TYR A 89 -13.78 8.79 -2.93
CA TYR A 89 -12.40 8.46 -2.55
C TYR A 89 -11.73 7.50 -3.54
N THR A 90 -12.47 7.01 -4.54
CA THR A 90 -11.92 6.17 -5.61
C THR A 90 -11.08 7.01 -6.58
N GLN A 91 -9.81 6.63 -6.75
CA GLN A 91 -8.90 7.28 -7.70
C GLN A 91 -8.37 6.28 -8.73
N SER A 92 -8.19 6.79 -9.95
CA SER A 92 -7.45 6.08 -10.98
C SER A 92 -5.96 6.27 -10.70
N ARG A 93 -5.43 5.46 -9.78
CA ARG A 93 -4.00 5.41 -9.50
C ARG A 93 -3.37 4.36 -10.39
N THR A 94 -3.04 4.79 -11.60
CA THR A 94 -2.14 4.01 -12.44
C THR A 94 -0.73 4.18 -11.89
N GLY A 95 -0.15 3.12 -11.34
CA GLY A 95 1.18 3.14 -10.77
C GLY A 95 1.43 2.05 -9.73
N THR A 96 2.63 2.10 -9.17
CA THR A 96 3.10 1.15 -8.17
C THR A 96 2.51 1.46 -6.80
N TYR A 97 1.92 0.45 -6.16
CA TYR A 97 1.43 0.48 -4.80
C TYR A 97 2.00 -0.70 -4.01
N ILE A 98 1.86 -0.63 -2.69
CA ILE A 98 2.29 -1.70 -1.80
C ILE A 98 1.13 -2.26 -0.99
N ILE A 99 1.28 -3.53 -0.63
CA ILE A 99 0.39 -4.24 0.27
C ILE A 99 1.22 -4.69 1.45
N ILE A 100 0.85 -4.25 2.65
CA ILE A 100 1.49 -4.71 3.90
C ILE A 100 0.83 -6.03 4.31
N LYS A 101 1.62 -7.09 4.39
CA LYS A 101 1.19 -8.40 4.90
C LYS A 101 1.37 -8.50 6.40
N LYS A 102 2.49 -7.97 6.91
CA LYS A 102 2.83 -8.04 8.33
C LYS A 102 3.71 -6.86 8.74
N ILE A 103 3.48 -6.35 9.96
CA ILE A 103 4.42 -5.47 10.65
C ILE A 103 5.36 -6.36 11.44
N ILE A 104 6.66 -6.17 11.25
CA ILE A 104 7.70 -6.93 11.95
C ILE A 104 8.06 -6.18 13.23
N GLU A 105 8.51 -4.91 13.13
CA GLU A 105 8.73 -4.02 14.29
C GLU A 105 8.90 -2.55 13.90
#